data_AF-A0A078BPE9-F1
#
_entry.id   AF-A0A078BPE9-F1
#
_cell.length_a   1.000
_cell.length_b   1.000
_cell.length_c   1.000
_cell.angle_alpha   90.00
_cell.angle_beta   90.00
_cell.angle_gamma   90.00
#
_symmetry.space_group_name_H-M   'P 1'
#
loop_
_entity.id
_entity.type
_entity.pdbx_description
1 polymer ?
#
loop_
_entity_poly.entity_id
_entity_poly.type
_entity_poly.pdbx_seq_one_letter_code
_entity_poly.pdbx_strand_id
1 'polypeptide(L)'
;LKRLEKHSFYNLMKVTHIEVRNTRSLAYIDSEAFKDLPNLKYLGIFNTGLSVFPDLTKINSDDMNFILEIADHPYITTIPANSFHGLTNNVLTVMLYSNGFTEIKPYAFNGTKLKAVYLHRNELLNRIDEMGFAGVMNGPLLLDVSHSHVTSLPTIGLESLQELMAGNTWTLKKLPPVMTFQHLLKVDVTYPSHCCGFKDLKKKKGYFEYAICNLTSSNQYQKDSVSDYKVISQNYREGDAENMKNVFKEDYDFHGDLHYQSWVKNLGFGDTLQAMQEDPSQYFDGIYDYTMCEETKYVTCSPVPDAFNPCEDITGYSFLRVSVWFISLVTVLGNLFVLLILFTSHYKLSVSRFLMCNLAFADLCMGIYLIIIASVDLYTRSEYYNYAIDWQMSPGCSLAGFLTVFASELSVYTLTVITVERWYTITFAMRLDCRLRLLHVSFVMLGGWIFCFLLALLPLVGISSYQKV
;
A
#
# COMPACT_ATOMS: atom_id res chain seq x y z
N LEU A 1 -31.60 -31.88 -9.74
CA LEU A 1 -30.33 -32.63 -9.91
C LEU A 1 -29.62 -32.66 -8.56
N LYS A 2 -29.32 -33.83 -7.98
CA LYS A 2 -28.65 -33.95 -6.67
C LYS A 2 -27.15 -34.24 -6.76
N ARG A 3 -26.73 -34.96 -7.80
CA ARG A 3 -25.35 -35.30 -8.10
C ARG A 3 -25.12 -35.30 -9.61
N LEU A 4 -23.91 -34.96 -10.04
CA LEU A 4 -23.41 -35.29 -11.38
C LEU A 4 -22.64 -36.60 -11.29
N GLU A 5 -23.04 -37.59 -12.10
CA GLU A 5 -22.45 -38.91 -12.08
C GLU A 5 -21.19 -38.96 -12.95
N LYS A 6 -20.39 -40.00 -12.76
CA LYS A 6 -19.22 -40.30 -13.56
C LYS A 6 -19.56 -40.25 -15.06
N HIS A 7 -18.68 -39.62 -15.85
CA HIS A 7 -18.80 -39.47 -17.31
C HIS A 7 -20.07 -38.73 -17.77
N SER A 8 -20.64 -37.85 -16.94
CA SER A 8 -21.76 -36.98 -17.36
C SER A 8 -21.40 -36.14 -18.60
N PHE A 9 -20.17 -35.64 -18.67
CA PHE A 9 -19.60 -34.92 -19.80
C PHE A 9 -18.28 -35.58 -20.18
N TYR A 10 -18.35 -36.56 -21.09
CA TYR A 10 -17.21 -37.37 -21.50
C TYR A 10 -17.05 -37.43 -23.01
N ASN A 11 -15.82 -37.19 -23.50
CA ASN A 11 -15.42 -37.34 -24.91
C ASN A 11 -16.30 -36.52 -25.88
N LEU A 12 -16.66 -35.30 -25.47
CA LEU A 12 -17.54 -34.42 -26.23
C LEU A 12 -16.73 -33.51 -27.15
N MET A 13 -16.35 -34.03 -28.31
CA MET A 13 -15.45 -33.37 -29.27
C MET A 13 -15.95 -32.04 -29.84
N LYS A 14 -17.25 -31.72 -29.76
CA LYS A 14 -17.83 -30.49 -30.32
C LYS A 14 -18.27 -29.47 -29.28
N VAL A 15 -18.25 -29.85 -27.99
CA VAL A 15 -18.77 -28.99 -26.94
C VAL A 15 -17.77 -27.90 -26.62
N THR A 16 -18.23 -26.66 -26.67
CA THR A 16 -17.42 -25.46 -26.45
C THR A 16 -17.79 -24.72 -25.18
N HIS A 17 -19.02 -24.89 -24.69
CA HIS A 17 -19.54 -24.18 -23.52
C HIS A 17 -20.34 -25.14 -22.67
N ILE A 18 -20.02 -25.23 -21.38
CA ILE A 18 -20.79 -25.97 -20.39
C ILE A 18 -21.11 -25.04 -19.23
N GLU A 19 -22.37 -25.04 -18.83
CA GLU A 19 -22.83 -24.19 -17.75
C GLU A 19 -23.84 -24.91 -16.85
N VAL A 20 -23.59 -24.89 -15.55
CA VAL A 20 -24.45 -25.46 -14.51
C VAL A 20 -24.90 -24.32 -13.60
N ARG A 21 -26.11 -23.80 -13.83
CA ARG A 21 -26.70 -22.70 -13.02
C ARG A 21 -27.87 -23.16 -12.16
N ASN A 22 -28.03 -22.52 -11.00
CA ASN A 22 -29.25 -22.54 -10.18
C ASN A 22 -29.71 -23.95 -9.75
N THR A 23 -28.75 -24.86 -9.56
CA THR A 23 -29.03 -26.23 -9.07
C THR A 23 -28.70 -26.34 -7.59
N ARG A 24 -29.47 -25.66 -6.73
CA ARG A 24 -29.22 -25.61 -5.26
C ARG A 24 -29.18 -26.97 -4.57
N SER A 25 -29.82 -27.99 -5.15
CA SER A 25 -29.79 -29.37 -4.62
C SER A 25 -28.58 -30.18 -5.07
N LEU A 26 -27.77 -29.68 -6.02
CA LEU A 26 -26.56 -30.34 -6.50
C LEU A 26 -25.47 -30.20 -5.44
N ALA A 27 -25.22 -31.27 -4.71
CA ALA A 27 -24.27 -31.29 -3.59
C ALA A 27 -22.96 -32.02 -3.93
N TYR A 28 -22.92 -32.76 -5.04
CA TYR A 28 -21.77 -33.58 -5.40
C TYR A 28 -21.55 -33.63 -6.91
N ILE A 29 -20.30 -33.48 -7.34
CA ILE A 29 -19.84 -33.70 -8.70
C ILE A 29 -18.77 -34.79 -8.63
N ASP A 30 -18.99 -35.90 -9.36
CA ASP A 30 -18.00 -36.97 -9.47
C ASP A 30 -16.70 -36.45 -10.12
N SER A 31 -15.54 -36.93 -9.69
CA SER A 31 -14.24 -36.47 -10.21
C SER A 31 -14.00 -36.83 -11.69
N GLU A 32 -14.79 -37.73 -12.26
CA GLU A 32 -14.80 -38.04 -13.70
C GLU A 32 -16.07 -37.55 -14.39
N ALA A 33 -16.83 -36.65 -13.76
CA ALA A 33 -17.98 -36.03 -14.40
C ALA A 33 -17.61 -35.18 -15.62
N PHE A 34 -16.47 -34.47 -15.56
CA PHE A 34 -15.90 -33.71 -16.68
C PHE A 34 -14.60 -34.35 -17.14
N LYS A 35 -14.58 -34.94 -18.33
CA LYS A 35 -13.42 -35.69 -18.81
C LYS A 35 -13.27 -35.64 -20.32
N ASP A 36 -12.05 -35.41 -20.80
CA ASP A 36 -11.67 -35.39 -22.22
C ASP A 36 -12.58 -34.48 -23.07
N LEU A 37 -12.46 -33.16 -22.83
CA LEU A 37 -13.27 -32.11 -23.46
C LEU A 37 -12.35 -31.13 -24.24
N PRO A 38 -11.76 -31.56 -25.38
CA PRO A 38 -10.66 -30.85 -26.03
C PRO A 38 -11.03 -29.48 -26.61
N ASN A 39 -12.29 -29.28 -27.00
CA ASN A 39 -12.76 -28.03 -27.60
C ASN A 39 -13.52 -27.12 -26.61
N LEU A 40 -13.51 -27.47 -25.32
CA LEU A 40 -14.22 -26.70 -24.30
C LEU A 40 -13.52 -25.37 -24.07
N LYS A 41 -14.25 -24.26 -24.22
CA LYS A 41 -13.74 -22.90 -24.05
C LYS A 41 -14.15 -22.29 -22.72
N TYR A 42 -15.34 -22.67 -22.26
CA TYR A 42 -15.97 -22.09 -21.09
C TYR A 42 -16.62 -23.16 -20.22
N LEU A 43 -16.28 -23.15 -18.94
CA LEU A 43 -16.95 -23.93 -17.91
C LEU A 43 -17.46 -23.00 -16.81
N GLY A 44 -18.78 -22.92 -16.67
CA GLY A 44 -19.45 -22.12 -15.66
C GLY A 44 -20.20 -23.00 -14.64
N ILE A 45 -19.98 -22.80 -13.35
CA ILE A 45 -20.75 -23.44 -12.28
C ILE A 45 -21.23 -22.31 -11.36
N PHE A 46 -22.54 -22.22 -11.14
CA PHE A 46 -23.14 -21.12 -10.40
C PHE A 46 -24.27 -21.56 -9.49
N ASN A 47 -24.31 -20.99 -8.28
CA ASN A 47 -25.44 -21.10 -7.37
C ASN A 47 -25.89 -22.55 -7.18
N THR A 48 -24.94 -23.41 -6.82
CA THR A 48 -25.16 -24.83 -6.54
C THR A 48 -24.97 -25.12 -5.05
N GLY A 49 -25.42 -26.29 -4.61
CA GLY A 49 -25.28 -26.74 -3.22
C GLY A 49 -23.94 -27.40 -2.90
N LEU A 50 -22.89 -27.17 -3.71
CA LEU A 50 -21.58 -27.79 -3.53
C LEU A 50 -20.92 -27.29 -2.25
N SER A 51 -20.39 -28.22 -1.46
CA SER A 51 -19.60 -27.95 -0.26
C SER A 51 -18.09 -28.22 -0.46
N VAL A 52 -17.72 -28.84 -1.58
CA VAL A 52 -16.33 -29.21 -1.91
C VAL A 52 -16.01 -28.68 -3.29
N PHE A 53 -14.77 -28.20 -3.47
CA PHE A 53 -14.29 -27.74 -4.77
C PHE A 53 -14.30 -28.93 -5.77
N PRO A 54 -14.88 -28.78 -6.96
CA PRO A 54 -14.98 -29.87 -7.92
C PRO A 54 -13.61 -30.27 -8.48
N ASP A 55 -13.39 -31.56 -8.70
CA ASP A 55 -12.20 -32.04 -9.41
C ASP A 55 -12.36 -31.80 -10.91
N LEU A 56 -11.54 -30.93 -11.46
CA LEU A 56 -11.56 -30.50 -12.86
C LEU A 56 -10.33 -31.01 -13.64
N THR A 57 -9.49 -31.83 -13.01
CA THR A 57 -8.14 -32.15 -13.51
C THR A 57 -8.09 -32.98 -14.78
N LYS A 58 -9.22 -33.55 -15.20
CA LYS A 58 -9.33 -34.47 -16.34
C LYS A 58 -9.98 -33.84 -17.59
N ILE A 59 -10.21 -32.53 -17.60
CA ILE A 59 -10.86 -31.82 -18.71
C ILE A 59 -9.98 -31.82 -19.97
N ASN A 60 -8.69 -31.52 -19.84
CA ASN A 60 -7.70 -31.48 -20.94
C ASN A 60 -8.20 -30.71 -22.18
N SER A 61 -8.54 -29.43 -22.03
CA SER A 61 -8.92 -28.57 -23.14
C SER A 61 -7.70 -28.03 -23.91
N ASP A 62 -7.80 -28.07 -25.25
CA ASP A 62 -6.83 -27.54 -26.20
C ASP A 62 -7.19 -26.12 -26.69
N ASP A 63 -8.26 -25.50 -26.19
CA ASP A 63 -8.59 -24.12 -26.55
C ASP A 63 -7.50 -23.15 -26.07
N MET A 64 -7.23 -22.10 -26.85
CA MET A 64 -6.16 -21.14 -26.56
C MET A 64 -6.44 -20.25 -25.34
N ASN A 65 -7.71 -19.99 -25.05
CA ASN A 65 -8.16 -19.11 -23.96
C ASN A 65 -9.33 -19.75 -23.21
N PHE A 66 -9.01 -20.64 -22.28
CA PHE A 66 -10.01 -21.29 -21.45
C PHE A 66 -10.48 -20.35 -20.32
N ILE A 67 -11.80 -20.28 -20.10
CA ILE A 67 -12.40 -19.53 -19.00
C ILE A 67 -13.10 -20.50 -18.05
N LEU A 68 -12.67 -20.47 -16.79
CA LEU A 68 -13.34 -21.16 -15.69
C LEU A 68 -14.04 -20.13 -14.81
N GLU A 69 -15.34 -20.30 -14.61
CA GLU A 69 -16.15 -19.43 -13.76
C GLU A 69 -16.90 -20.27 -12.71
N ILE A 70 -16.57 -20.05 -11.44
CA ILE A 70 -17.22 -20.67 -10.29
C ILE A 70 -17.65 -19.54 -9.36
N ALA A 71 -18.97 -19.33 -9.23
CA ALA A 71 -19.50 -18.24 -8.42
C ALA A 71 -20.75 -18.64 -7.63
N ASP A 72 -21.05 -17.87 -6.58
CA ASP A 72 -22.23 -18.05 -5.72
C ASP A 72 -22.29 -19.41 -4.99
N HIS A 73 -21.14 -19.92 -4.53
CA HIS A 73 -21.06 -21.13 -3.70
C HIS A 73 -20.73 -20.80 -2.23
N PRO A 74 -21.75 -20.62 -1.37
CA PRO A 74 -21.51 -20.22 0.02
C PRO A 74 -20.86 -21.31 0.89
N TYR A 75 -20.88 -22.57 0.46
CA TYR A 75 -20.41 -23.71 1.26
C TYR A 75 -19.04 -24.24 0.85
N ILE A 76 -18.45 -23.78 -0.26
CA ILE A 76 -17.09 -24.18 -0.64
C ILE A 76 -16.09 -23.31 0.12
N THR A 77 -15.36 -23.92 1.05
CA THR A 77 -14.50 -23.19 1.99
C THR A 77 -13.05 -23.09 1.55
N THR A 78 -12.54 -24.00 0.73
CA THR A 78 -11.12 -24.01 0.39
C THR A 78 -10.90 -24.27 -1.09
N ILE A 79 -9.82 -23.70 -1.62
CA ILE A 79 -9.26 -24.07 -2.93
C ILE A 79 -8.09 -25.02 -2.67
N PRO A 80 -8.22 -26.33 -2.99
CA PRO A 80 -7.16 -27.31 -2.81
C PRO A 80 -5.91 -27.08 -3.68
N ALA A 81 -4.81 -27.76 -3.34
CA ALA A 81 -3.61 -27.80 -4.16
C ALA A 81 -3.90 -28.44 -5.52
N ASN A 82 -3.26 -27.95 -6.59
CA ASN A 82 -3.37 -28.45 -7.96
C ASN A 82 -4.80 -28.48 -8.52
N SER A 83 -5.73 -27.68 -7.99
CA SER A 83 -7.15 -27.68 -8.39
C SER A 83 -7.37 -27.36 -9.88
N PHE A 84 -6.43 -26.64 -10.49
CA PHE A 84 -6.49 -26.21 -11.89
C PHE A 84 -5.50 -26.96 -12.79
N HIS A 85 -4.82 -27.98 -12.28
CA HIS A 85 -3.88 -28.78 -13.05
C HIS A 85 -4.64 -29.65 -14.06
N GLY A 86 -4.21 -29.72 -15.33
CA GLY A 86 -4.89 -30.55 -16.34
C GLY A 86 -6.20 -29.99 -16.90
N LEU A 87 -6.58 -28.75 -16.57
CA LEU A 87 -7.72 -28.09 -17.24
C LEU A 87 -7.38 -27.73 -18.68
N THR A 88 -6.23 -27.09 -18.89
CA THR A 88 -5.72 -26.69 -20.20
C THR A 88 -4.19 -26.52 -20.15
N ASN A 89 -3.53 -26.78 -21.28
CA ASN A 89 -2.11 -26.48 -21.48
C ASN A 89 -1.85 -25.05 -21.98
N ASN A 90 -2.92 -24.31 -22.27
CA ASN A 90 -2.91 -22.96 -22.82
C ASN A 90 -3.26 -21.94 -21.73
N VAL A 91 -3.69 -20.74 -22.14
CA VAL A 91 -3.96 -19.63 -21.26
C VAL A 91 -5.30 -19.82 -20.55
N LEU A 92 -5.29 -19.66 -19.23
CA LEU A 92 -6.42 -19.85 -18.34
C LEU A 92 -6.84 -18.53 -17.69
N THR A 93 -8.14 -18.23 -17.75
CA THR A 93 -8.77 -17.17 -16.96
C THR A 93 -9.62 -17.81 -15.88
N VAL A 94 -9.39 -17.44 -14.63
CA VAL A 94 -10.02 -18.04 -13.46
C VAL A 94 -10.89 -17.00 -12.75
N MET A 95 -12.20 -17.23 -12.73
CA MET A 95 -13.19 -16.36 -12.10
C MET A 95 -13.83 -17.10 -10.93
N LEU A 96 -13.47 -16.72 -9.71
CA LEU A 96 -13.80 -17.41 -8.46
C LEU A 96 -14.43 -16.45 -7.44
N TYR A 97 -15.38 -15.64 -7.88
CA TYR A 97 -15.95 -14.56 -7.07
C TYR A 97 -17.23 -14.96 -6.33
N SER A 98 -17.54 -14.25 -5.24
CA SER A 98 -18.79 -14.44 -4.47
C SER A 98 -18.98 -15.89 -3.96
N ASN A 99 -17.91 -16.54 -3.52
CA ASN A 99 -17.94 -17.86 -2.89
C ASN A 99 -17.62 -17.78 -1.38
N GLY A 100 -17.84 -18.88 -0.68
CA GLY A 100 -17.55 -19.03 0.76
C GLY A 100 -16.09 -19.36 1.08
N PHE A 101 -15.14 -19.06 0.20
CA PHE A 101 -13.73 -19.43 0.41
C PHE A 101 -13.17 -18.75 1.66
N THR A 102 -12.43 -19.51 2.47
CA THR A 102 -11.72 -19.06 3.67
C THR A 102 -10.21 -19.07 3.48
N GLU A 103 -9.70 -20.04 2.70
CA GLU A 103 -8.26 -20.24 2.48
C GLU A 103 -7.96 -20.78 1.07
N ILE A 104 -6.87 -20.29 0.48
CA ILE A 104 -6.24 -20.86 -0.73
C ILE A 104 -5.01 -21.66 -0.31
N LYS A 105 -4.98 -22.96 -0.64
CA LYS A 105 -3.90 -23.87 -0.25
C LYS A 105 -2.61 -23.64 -1.08
N PRO A 106 -1.45 -24.11 -0.59
CA PRO A 106 -0.20 -24.12 -1.36
C PRO A 106 -0.38 -24.79 -2.73
N TYR A 107 0.32 -24.29 -3.74
CA TYR A 107 0.33 -24.84 -5.11
C TYR A 107 -1.07 -24.97 -5.74
N ALA A 108 -2.04 -24.14 -5.32
CA ALA A 108 -3.40 -24.19 -5.86
C ALA A 108 -3.43 -24.04 -7.39
N PHE A 109 -2.58 -23.14 -7.92
CA PHE A 109 -2.48 -22.82 -9.35
C PHE A 109 -1.30 -23.47 -10.09
N ASN A 110 -0.70 -24.50 -9.49
CA ASN A 110 0.50 -25.14 -10.02
C ASN A 110 0.32 -25.75 -11.43
N GLY A 111 1.31 -25.52 -12.31
CA GLY A 111 1.33 -26.04 -13.67
C GLY A 111 0.36 -25.34 -14.63
N THR A 112 -0.12 -24.14 -14.30
CA THR A 112 -1.05 -23.38 -15.15
C THR A 112 -0.40 -22.14 -15.77
N LYS A 113 -0.95 -21.67 -16.90
CA LYS A 113 -0.61 -20.38 -17.51
C LYS A 113 -1.77 -19.43 -17.30
N LEU A 114 -1.65 -18.49 -16.36
CA LEU A 114 -2.74 -17.64 -15.91
C LEU A 114 -2.74 -16.31 -16.66
N LYS A 115 -3.90 -15.91 -17.19
CA LYS A 115 -4.13 -14.54 -17.67
C LYS A 115 -4.64 -13.65 -16.55
N ALA A 116 -5.75 -14.03 -15.93
CA ALA A 116 -6.40 -13.26 -14.89
C ALA A 116 -7.01 -14.18 -13.83
N VAL A 117 -6.94 -13.75 -12.58
CA VAL A 117 -7.51 -14.44 -11.42
C VAL A 117 -8.40 -13.46 -10.66
N TYR A 118 -9.71 -13.73 -10.67
CA TYR A 118 -10.70 -12.93 -9.95
C TYR A 118 -11.16 -13.69 -8.70
N LEU A 119 -10.83 -13.14 -7.54
CA LEU A 119 -11.18 -13.61 -6.20
C LEU A 119 -12.01 -12.57 -5.45
N HIS A 120 -12.62 -11.62 -6.15
CA HIS A 120 -13.38 -10.55 -5.52
C HIS A 120 -14.66 -11.04 -4.84
N ARG A 121 -15.15 -10.29 -3.86
CA ARG A 121 -16.38 -10.60 -3.09
C ARG A 121 -16.35 -11.95 -2.36
N ASN A 122 -15.17 -12.48 -2.06
CA ASN A 122 -15.03 -13.61 -1.13
C ASN A 122 -14.82 -13.05 0.28
N GLU A 123 -15.89 -12.69 0.96
CA GLU A 123 -15.85 -11.99 2.26
C GLU A 123 -15.21 -12.84 3.37
N LEU A 124 -15.29 -14.17 3.27
CA LEU A 124 -14.69 -15.06 4.26
C LEU A 124 -13.21 -15.36 3.99
N LEU A 125 -12.68 -14.93 2.84
CA LEU A 125 -11.33 -15.28 2.41
C LEU A 125 -10.32 -14.46 3.22
N ASN A 126 -9.59 -15.13 4.10
CA ASN A 126 -8.65 -14.50 5.02
C ASN A 126 -7.18 -14.79 4.66
N ARG A 127 -6.92 -16.00 4.15
CA ARG A 127 -5.55 -16.46 3.91
C ARG A 127 -5.36 -16.96 2.48
N ILE A 128 -4.42 -16.33 1.78
CA ILE A 128 -3.78 -16.87 0.59
C ILE A 128 -2.43 -17.39 1.04
N ASP A 129 -2.17 -18.69 0.90
CA ASP A 129 -0.88 -19.24 1.29
C ASP A 129 0.27 -18.63 0.45
N GLU A 130 1.45 -18.47 1.07
CA GLU A 130 2.64 -17.91 0.43
C GLU A 130 3.02 -18.65 -0.86
N MET A 131 2.80 -19.97 -0.86
CA MET A 131 3.07 -20.84 -2.01
C MET A 131 1.84 -21.04 -2.90
N GLY A 132 0.75 -20.27 -2.72
CA GLY A 132 -0.51 -20.46 -3.45
C GLY A 132 -0.35 -20.35 -4.98
N PHE A 133 0.47 -19.40 -5.44
CA PHE A 133 0.82 -19.20 -6.85
C PHE A 133 2.18 -19.82 -7.23
N ALA A 134 2.78 -20.63 -6.36
CA ALA A 134 4.01 -21.33 -6.69
C ALA A 134 3.76 -22.37 -7.80
N GLY A 135 4.67 -22.45 -8.77
CA GLY A 135 4.57 -23.38 -9.90
C GLY A 135 3.67 -22.90 -11.04
N VAL A 136 3.16 -21.67 -11.01
CA VAL A 136 2.54 -21.03 -12.17
C VAL A 136 3.59 -20.85 -13.27
N MET A 137 3.30 -21.32 -14.48
CA MET A 137 4.26 -21.31 -15.61
C MET A 137 4.39 -19.93 -16.26
N ASN A 138 3.32 -19.15 -16.28
CA ASN A 138 3.27 -17.78 -16.78
C ASN A 138 2.07 -17.04 -16.17
N GLY A 139 2.23 -15.75 -15.85
CA GLY A 139 1.20 -14.93 -15.19
C GLY A 139 1.12 -15.13 -13.68
N PRO A 140 0.03 -14.71 -13.01
CA PRO A 140 -1.13 -14.02 -13.57
C PRO A 140 -0.82 -12.58 -14.01
N LEU A 141 -1.48 -12.08 -15.06
CA LEU A 141 -1.37 -10.67 -15.49
C LEU A 141 -2.30 -9.75 -14.68
N LEU A 142 -3.46 -10.26 -14.25
CA LEU A 142 -4.41 -9.55 -13.39
C LEU A 142 -4.77 -10.38 -12.17
N LEU A 143 -4.73 -9.76 -11.00
CA LEU A 143 -5.20 -10.34 -9.74
C LEU A 143 -6.19 -9.38 -9.09
N ASP A 144 -7.42 -9.84 -8.88
CA ASP A 144 -8.45 -9.10 -8.16
C ASP A 144 -8.84 -9.83 -6.88
N VAL A 145 -8.51 -9.25 -5.74
CA VAL A 145 -8.88 -9.70 -4.39
C VAL A 145 -9.85 -8.73 -3.70
N SER A 146 -10.49 -7.82 -4.45
CA SER A 146 -11.33 -6.76 -3.90
C SER A 146 -12.52 -7.31 -3.09
N HIS A 147 -12.94 -6.62 -2.04
CA HIS A 147 -14.03 -7.06 -1.15
C HIS A 147 -13.76 -8.46 -0.54
N SER A 148 -12.55 -8.64 -0.02
CA SER A 148 -12.13 -9.83 0.73
C SER A 148 -11.45 -9.42 2.04
N HIS A 149 -11.26 -10.39 2.92
CA HIS A 149 -10.59 -10.19 4.22
C HIS A 149 -9.15 -10.73 4.20
N VAL A 150 -8.51 -10.76 3.03
CA VAL A 150 -7.13 -11.24 2.88
C VAL A 150 -6.19 -10.35 3.70
N THR A 151 -5.29 -10.98 4.45
CA THR A 151 -4.34 -10.30 5.34
C THR A 151 -2.99 -9.99 4.68
N SER A 152 -2.57 -10.83 3.73
CA SER A 152 -1.33 -10.69 2.98
C SER A 152 -1.45 -11.28 1.58
N LEU A 153 -0.70 -10.71 0.63
CA LEU A 153 -0.49 -11.30 -0.69
C LEU A 153 0.83 -12.09 -0.71
N PRO A 154 0.91 -13.17 -1.51
CA PRO A 154 2.13 -13.97 -1.64
C PRO A 154 3.23 -13.19 -2.36
N THR A 155 4.49 -13.41 -1.97
CA THR A 155 5.66 -12.80 -2.61
C THR A 155 6.16 -13.60 -3.82
N ILE A 156 5.77 -14.88 -3.92
CA ILE A 156 6.18 -15.80 -4.98
C ILE A 156 5.04 -15.98 -6.00
N GLY A 157 5.38 -15.94 -7.29
CA GLY A 157 4.42 -16.22 -8.38
C GLY A 157 3.60 -15.02 -8.85
N LEU A 158 3.91 -13.80 -8.40
CA LEU A 158 3.28 -12.54 -8.86
C LEU A 158 4.22 -11.66 -9.71
N GLU A 159 5.32 -12.21 -10.21
CA GLU A 159 6.36 -11.47 -10.94
C GLU A 159 5.85 -10.86 -12.26
N SER A 160 4.96 -11.58 -12.96
CA SER A 160 4.36 -11.15 -14.23
C SER A 160 3.12 -10.25 -14.09
N LEU A 161 2.75 -9.87 -12.86
CA LEU A 161 1.53 -9.13 -12.59
C LEU A 161 1.57 -7.73 -13.19
N GLN A 162 0.52 -7.37 -13.92
CA GLN A 162 0.33 -6.05 -14.54
C GLN A 162 -0.77 -5.24 -13.84
N GLU A 163 -1.84 -5.89 -13.41
CA GLU A 163 -2.96 -5.25 -12.73
C GLU A 163 -3.25 -5.91 -11.38
N LEU A 164 -3.23 -5.12 -10.31
CA LEU A 164 -3.64 -5.53 -8.96
C LEU A 164 -4.87 -4.75 -8.53
N MET A 165 -5.93 -5.47 -8.14
CA MET A 165 -7.15 -4.89 -7.57
C MET A 165 -7.37 -5.46 -6.16
N ALA A 166 -7.34 -4.59 -5.16
CA ALA A 166 -7.53 -4.86 -3.74
C ALA A 166 -8.33 -3.70 -3.12
N GLY A 167 -9.46 -3.37 -3.77
CA GLY A 167 -10.40 -2.37 -3.26
C GLY A 167 -11.28 -2.96 -2.16
N ASN A 168 -11.60 -2.18 -1.12
CA ASN A 168 -12.39 -2.62 0.03
C ASN A 168 -11.83 -3.87 0.76
N THR A 169 -10.51 -4.00 0.85
CA THR A 169 -9.78 -5.05 1.58
C THR A 169 -9.06 -4.48 2.79
N TRP A 170 -9.82 -4.09 3.82
CA TRP A 170 -9.33 -3.39 5.01
C TRP A 170 -8.34 -4.21 5.88
N THR A 171 -8.34 -5.53 5.73
CA THR A 171 -7.41 -6.42 6.45
C THR A 171 -6.04 -6.48 5.80
N LEU A 172 -5.92 -6.10 4.52
CA LEU A 172 -4.67 -6.10 3.78
C LEU A 172 -3.87 -4.86 4.16
N LYS A 173 -3.11 -4.96 5.25
CA LYS A 173 -2.33 -3.83 5.78
C LYS A 173 -1.01 -3.64 5.05
N LYS A 174 -0.41 -4.71 4.53
CA LYS A 174 0.91 -4.69 3.89
C LYS A 174 0.84 -5.32 2.51
N LEU A 175 1.53 -4.69 1.57
CA LEU A 175 1.78 -5.26 0.25
C LEU A 175 3.18 -5.90 0.21
N PRO A 176 3.38 -6.90 -0.67
CA PRO A 176 4.70 -7.38 -1.02
C PRO A 176 5.65 -6.25 -1.44
N PRO A 177 6.97 -6.45 -1.32
CA PRO A 177 7.96 -5.49 -1.81
C PRO A 177 7.71 -5.14 -3.27
N VAL A 178 7.96 -3.88 -3.66
CA VAL A 178 7.66 -3.45 -5.03
C VAL A 178 8.49 -4.19 -6.08
N MET A 179 9.64 -4.74 -5.68
CA MET A 179 10.49 -5.59 -6.53
C MET A 179 9.82 -6.91 -6.93
N THR A 180 8.81 -7.38 -6.18
CA THR A 180 7.97 -8.51 -6.59
C THR A 180 7.15 -8.15 -7.83
N PHE A 181 6.78 -6.88 -8.01
CA PHE A 181 5.91 -6.43 -9.08
C PHE A 181 6.70 -5.74 -10.21
N GLN A 182 7.46 -6.52 -10.97
CA GLN A 182 8.38 -6.00 -12.00
C GLN A 182 7.65 -5.34 -13.19
N HIS A 183 6.45 -5.86 -13.52
CA HIS A 183 5.69 -5.47 -14.71
C HIS A 183 4.37 -4.76 -14.39
N LEU A 184 4.19 -4.28 -13.16
CA LEU A 184 2.94 -3.66 -12.73
C LEU A 184 2.67 -2.36 -13.50
N LEU A 185 1.43 -2.19 -13.95
CA LEU A 185 0.94 -1.03 -14.68
C LEU A 185 -0.18 -0.33 -13.94
N LYS A 186 -1.03 -1.08 -13.23
CA LYS A 186 -2.21 -0.54 -12.56
C LYS A 186 -2.40 -1.18 -11.18
N VAL A 187 -2.66 -0.33 -10.20
CA VAL A 187 -2.92 -0.73 -8.82
C VAL A 187 -4.15 0.01 -8.32
N ASP A 188 -5.15 -0.75 -7.87
CA ASP A 188 -6.32 -0.23 -7.19
C ASP A 188 -6.37 -0.85 -5.81
N VAL A 189 -6.17 -0.06 -4.77
CA VAL A 189 -5.97 -0.52 -3.38
C VAL A 189 -6.87 0.26 -2.43
N THR A 190 -7.04 -0.26 -1.22
CA THR A 190 -7.89 0.39 -0.21
C THR A 190 -7.18 1.56 0.47
N TYR A 191 -5.88 1.43 0.76
CA TYR A 191 -5.14 2.43 1.52
C TYR A 191 -4.28 3.31 0.60
N PRO A 192 -4.39 4.66 0.67
CA PRO A 192 -3.53 5.55 -0.12
C PRO A 192 -2.04 5.39 0.17
N SER A 193 -1.66 4.98 1.39
CA SER A 193 -0.27 4.76 1.78
C SER A 193 0.42 3.65 0.98
N HIS A 194 -0.34 2.68 0.46
CA HIS A 194 0.19 1.64 -0.43
C HIS A 194 0.69 2.21 -1.76
N CYS A 195 0.13 3.32 -2.22
CA CYS A 195 0.56 3.98 -3.46
C CYS A 195 1.90 4.74 -3.32
N CYS A 196 2.40 4.94 -2.11
CA CYS A 196 3.66 5.63 -1.86
C CYS A 196 4.87 4.90 -2.46
N GLY A 197 4.96 3.58 -2.30
CA GLY A 197 6.07 2.79 -2.84
C GLY A 197 6.18 2.84 -4.37
N PHE A 198 5.06 3.03 -5.06
CA PHE A 198 5.03 3.13 -6.53
C PHE A 198 5.39 4.55 -7.03
N LYS A 199 5.25 5.58 -6.19
CA LYS A 199 5.60 6.97 -6.52
C LYS A 199 7.12 7.18 -6.60
N ASP A 200 7.90 6.50 -5.76
CA ASP A 200 9.36 6.66 -5.75
C ASP A 200 10.04 5.98 -6.95
N LEU A 201 9.46 4.88 -7.43
CA LEU A 201 9.86 4.26 -8.70
C LEU A 201 9.64 5.19 -9.89
N LYS A 202 8.56 5.99 -9.87
CA LYS A 202 8.30 7.03 -10.88
C LYS A 202 9.43 8.07 -10.91
N LYS A 203 9.91 8.50 -9.74
CA LYS A 203 10.99 9.49 -9.63
C LYS A 203 12.33 8.91 -10.11
N LYS A 204 12.72 7.71 -9.65
CA LYS A 204 14.00 7.08 -10.03
C LYS A 204 14.08 6.68 -11.51
N LYS A 205 13.02 6.10 -12.09
CA LYS A 205 12.99 5.78 -13.53
C LYS A 205 13.08 7.03 -14.39
N GLY A 206 12.34 8.09 -14.05
CA GLY A 206 12.37 9.35 -14.79
C GLY A 206 13.74 10.05 -14.82
N TYR A 207 14.49 10.04 -13.72
CA TYR A 207 15.86 10.60 -13.69
C TYR A 207 16.83 9.79 -14.55
N PHE A 208 16.78 8.46 -14.45
CA PHE A 208 17.67 7.57 -15.20
C PHE A 208 17.44 7.67 -16.70
N GLU A 209 16.18 7.72 -17.11
CA GLU A 209 15.81 7.81 -18.52
C GLU A 209 16.06 9.19 -19.12
N TYR A 210 15.87 10.27 -18.35
CA TYR A 210 16.31 11.61 -18.74
C TYR A 210 17.82 11.64 -18.96
N ALA A 211 18.62 11.00 -18.09
CA ALA A 211 20.07 10.93 -18.24
C ALA A 211 20.46 10.15 -19.51
N ILE A 212 19.83 8.99 -19.77
CA ILE A 212 20.11 8.17 -20.96
C ILE A 212 19.66 8.88 -22.26
N CYS A 213 18.50 9.53 -22.27
CA CYS A 213 18.01 10.29 -23.43
C CYS A 213 18.88 11.52 -23.72
N ASN A 214 19.38 12.18 -22.68
CA ASN A 214 20.26 13.34 -22.86
C ASN A 214 21.63 12.92 -23.40
N LEU A 215 22.18 11.80 -22.92
CA LEU A 215 23.42 11.19 -23.43
C LEU A 215 23.31 10.73 -24.89
N THR A 216 22.14 10.23 -25.32
CA THR A 216 21.90 9.86 -26.72
C THR A 216 21.68 11.07 -27.63
N SER A 217 21.13 12.19 -27.11
CA SER A 217 21.00 13.44 -27.87
C SER A 217 22.34 14.15 -28.14
N SER A 218 23.31 14.00 -27.23
CA SER A 218 24.63 14.65 -27.36
C SER A 218 25.52 14.00 -28.44
N ASN A 219 25.21 12.78 -28.87
CA ASN A 219 25.96 12.05 -29.90
C ASN A 219 25.42 12.27 -31.33
N GLN A 220 24.46 13.18 -31.54
CA GLN A 220 23.94 13.50 -32.87
C GLN A 220 24.61 14.69 -33.58
N TYR A 221 25.56 15.39 -32.95
CA TYR A 221 26.27 16.53 -33.57
C TYR A 221 27.61 16.19 -34.23
N GLN A 222 27.90 14.91 -34.51
CA GLN A 222 29.10 14.55 -35.26
C GLN A 222 28.86 13.36 -36.20
N LYS A 223 27.95 13.54 -37.15
CA LYS A 223 27.91 12.74 -38.37
C LYS A 223 27.78 13.68 -39.56
N ASP A 224 28.94 14.12 -40.06
CA ASP A 224 29.11 14.54 -41.45
C ASP A 224 30.59 14.38 -41.84
N SER A 225 30.93 13.21 -42.40
CA SER A 225 31.85 13.08 -43.55
C SER A 225 32.04 11.60 -43.91
N VAL A 226 31.68 11.28 -45.15
CA VAL A 226 31.80 9.99 -45.84
C VAL A 226 33.25 9.74 -46.26
N SER A 227 33.78 8.50 -46.13
CA SER A 227 34.39 7.70 -47.21
C SER A 227 35.22 6.51 -46.72
N ASP A 228 34.94 5.33 -47.30
CA ASP A 228 35.81 4.21 -47.69
C ASP A 228 37.02 3.79 -46.84
N TYR A 229 37.18 2.48 -46.59
CA TYR A 229 38.17 1.64 -47.28
C TYR A 229 38.18 0.17 -46.80
N LYS A 230 38.71 -0.67 -47.69
CA LYS A 230 38.74 -2.13 -47.78
C LYS A 230 39.44 -2.90 -46.64
N VAL A 231 38.95 -4.14 -46.50
CA VAL A 231 39.57 -5.36 -45.96
C VAL A 231 41.06 -5.52 -46.33
N ILE A 232 41.91 -5.94 -45.37
CA ILE A 232 42.98 -6.95 -45.52
C ILE A 232 43.34 -7.53 -44.13
N SER A 233 43.51 -8.84 -44.10
CA SER A 233 44.00 -9.70 -43.02
C SER A 233 45.53 -9.79 -43.07
N GLN A 234 46.22 -9.79 -41.91
CA GLN A 234 47.45 -10.58 -41.66
C GLN A 234 48.05 -10.41 -40.24
N ASN A 235 47.89 -11.43 -39.40
CA ASN A 235 48.90 -12.27 -38.74
C ASN A 235 50.34 -11.77 -38.40
N TYR A 236 50.71 -12.01 -37.12
CA TYR A 236 52.00 -12.44 -36.50
C TYR A 236 53.11 -11.46 -36.05
N ARG A 237 53.31 -11.48 -34.71
CA ARG A 237 54.51 -11.71 -33.86
C ARG A 237 55.80 -10.86 -33.96
N GLU A 238 56.06 -10.20 -32.81
CA GLU A 238 57.14 -10.48 -31.81
C GLU A 238 58.60 -10.08 -32.14
N GLY A 239 59.20 -9.26 -31.27
CA GLY A 239 60.62 -8.90 -31.29
C GLY A 239 60.96 -7.69 -30.41
N ASP A 240 61.70 -7.96 -29.34
CA ASP A 240 61.93 -7.18 -28.12
C ASP A 240 62.98 -6.05 -28.16
N ALA A 241 62.94 -5.29 -27.05
CA ALA A 241 64.03 -4.61 -26.35
C ALA A 241 64.44 -3.22 -26.89
N GLU A 242 64.57 -2.16 -26.08
CA GLU A 242 65.10 -2.16 -24.72
C GLU A 242 64.87 -0.80 -24.03
N ASN A 243 64.90 -0.84 -22.69
CA ASN A 243 65.21 0.22 -21.72
C ASN A 243 64.10 1.19 -21.26
N MET A 244 63.95 1.50 -19.97
CA MET A 244 64.48 0.89 -18.75
C MET A 244 63.82 1.61 -17.56
N LYS A 245 63.28 0.82 -16.62
CA LYS A 245 63.28 1.05 -15.16
C LYS A 245 62.57 2.28 -14.59
N ASN A 246 61.47 2.02 -13.89
CA ASN A 246 61.37 2.01 -12.41
C ASN A 246 59.87 2.13 -12.04
N VAL A 247 59.25 1.34 -11.16
CA VAL A 247 59.77 0.36 -10.20
C VAL A 247 58.59 -0.44 -9.61
N PHE A 248 58.81 -1.75 -9.45
CA PHE A 248 58.09 -2.80 -8.67
C PHE A 248 56.64 -3.18 -9.05
N LYS A 249 56.39 -4.36 -9.65
CA LYS A 249 56.52 -5.77 -9.17
C LYS A 249 55.38 -6.19 -8.24
N GLU A 250 54.54 -7.12 -8.72
CA GLU A 250 54.42 -8.53 -8.27
C GLU A 250 53.65 -8.61 -6.93
N ASP A 251 52.67 -9.47 -6.72
CA ASP A 251 52.59 -10.87 -7.10
C ASP A 251 51.15 -11.38 -6.90
N TYR A 252 50.92 -12.57 -7.45
CA TYR A 252 49.75 -13.45 -7.30
C TYR A 252 49.06 -13.43 -5.92
N ASP A 253 47.73 -13.46 -5.88
CA ASP A 253 46.98 -14.69 -5.55
C ASP A 253 45.47 -14.44 -5.28
N PHE A 254 44.69 -15.43 -5.69
CA PHE A 254 43.50 -15.94 -5.00
C PHE A 254 42.10 -15.31 -5.17
N HIS A 255 41.22 -16.22 -5.61
CA HIS A 255 39.78 -16.37 -5.40
C HIS A 255 38.82 -15.24 -5.78
N GLY A 256 38.08 -15.54 -6.85
CA GLY A 256 36.73 -15.01 -6.97
C GLY A 256 35.89 -15.42 -5.77
N ASP A 257 35.00 -14.54 -5.36
CA ASP A 257 33.83 -14.99 -4.63
C ASP A 257 32.56 -14.24 -5.03
N LEU A 258 31.48 -15.01 -5.02
CA LEU A 258 30.11 -14.58 -5.16
C LEU A 258 29.77 -13.67 -3.98
N HIS A 259 29.74 -12.36 -4.17
CA HIS A 259 29.29 -11.47 -3.08
C HIS A 259 28.26 -10.40 -3.48
N TYR A 260 27.91 -10.27 -4.76
CA TYR A 260 26.86 -9.34 -5.16
C TYR A 260 25.44 -9.84 -4.80
N GLN A 261 25.21 -11.15 -4.82
CA GLN A 261 23.90 -11.74 -4.50
C GLN A 261 23.60 -11.93 -3.00
N SER A 262 24.60 -11.75 -2.12
CA SER A 262 24.42 -11.92 -0.67
C SER A 262 24.05 -10.60 0.03
N TRP A 263 24.53 -9.46 -0.48
CA TRP A 263 24.27 -8.15 0.16
C TRP A 263 22.88 -7.58 -0.17
N VAL A 264 22.32 -7.89 -1.35
CA VAL A 264 21.00 -7.40 -1.81
C VAL A 264 19.84 -8.16 -1.16
N LYS A 265 20.07 -9.36 -0.62
CA LYS A 265 19.04 -10.20 0.02
C LYS A 265 18.49 -9.66 1.34
N ASN A 266 19.08 -8.60 1.89
CA ASN A 266 18.68 -8.03 3.18
C ASN A 266 18.15 -6.58 3.09
N LEU A 267 17.90 -6.02 1.90
CA LEU A 267 17.33 -4.67 1.79
C LEU A 267 15.82 -4.68 2.08
N GLY A 268 15.46 -4.15 3.25
CA GLY A 268 14.09 -3.75 3.56
C GLY A 268 13.70 -2.47 2.83
N PHE A 269 12.41 -2.15 2.87
CA PHE A 269 11.93 -0.80 2.52
C PHE A 269 12.73 0.24 3.32
N GLY A 270 13.48 1.14 2.64
CA GLY A 270 14.05 2.35 3.28
C GLY A 270 15.57 2.58 3.22
N ASP A 271 16.42 1.63 2.80
CA ASP A 271 17.88 1.85 2.90
C ASP A 271 18.43 2.86 1.87
N THR A 272 19.20 3.84 2.34
CA THR A 272 19.91 4.83 1.51
C THR A 272 21.25 4.32 1.02
N LEU A 273 21.46 4.30 -0.30
CA LEU A 273 22.77 4.08 -0.92
C LEU A 273 23.71 5.26 -0.64
N GLN A 274 24.82 4.99 0.07
CA GLN A 274 25.97 5.89 0.05
C GLN A 274 26.71 5.65 -1.27
N ALA A 275 26.71 6.65 -2.15
CA ALA A 275 27.40 6.60 -3.43
C ALA A 275 28.92 6.54 -3.21
N MET A 276 29.58 5.49 -3.69
CA MET A 276 31.02 5.54 -3.96
C MET A 276 31.25 5.96 -5.42
N GLN A 277 32.15 6.92 -5.52
CA GLN A 277 32.79 7.49 -6.70
C GLN A 277 33.06 6.45 -7.80
N GLU A 278 32.64 6.77 -9.02
CA GLU A 278 32.99 6.05 -10.26
C GLU A 278 34.48 6.19 -10.58
N ASP A 279 35.07 5.16 -11.20
CA ASP A 279 35.82 5.33 -12.45
C ASP A 279 35.83 4.03 -13.27
N PRO A 280 35.95 4.11 -14.61
CA PRO A 280 35.24 3.22 -15.52
C PRO A 280 36.18 2.36 -16.36
N SER A 281 35.81 1.10 -16.57
CA SER A 281 35.93 0.45 -17.89
C SER A 281 35.48 -1.00 -17.77
N GLN A 282 34.45 -1.38 -18.52
CA GLN A 282 34.49 -2.60 -19.34
C GLN A 282 33.27 -2.70 -20.26
N TYR A 283 33.55 -2.46 -21.53
CA TYR A 283 33.11 -3.18 -22.72
C TYR A 283 31.95 -4.18 -22.53
N PHE A 284 30.78 -3.84 -23.06
CA PHE A 284 29.66 -4.77 -23.25
C PHE A 284 29.58 -5.17 -24.73
N ASP A 285 29.67 -6.47 -24.97
CA ASP A 285 29.43 -7.12 -26.25
C ASP A 285 27.93 -7.21 -26.53
N GLY A 286 27.56 -7.10 -27.81
CA GLY A 286 26.29 -6.53 -28.24
C GLY A 286 25.02 -7.35 -28.04
N ILE A 287 23.94 -6.64 -27.72
CA ILE A 287 22.59 -6.85 -28.25
C ILE A 287 22.11 -5.47 -28.69
N TYR A 288 21.82 -5.30 -29.98
CA TYR A 288 21.17 -4.10 -30.49
C TYR A 288 19.71 -4.10 -30.04
N ASP A 289 19.44 -3.59 -28.84
CA ASP A 289 18.11 -3.13 -28.48
C ASP A 289 18.00 -1.67 -28.90
N TYR A 290 17.31 -1.42 -30.01
CA TYR A 290 16.98 -0.06 -30.43
C TYR A 290 15.97 0.46 -29.41
N THR A 291 16.45 1.11 -28.36
CA THR A 291 15.59 1.77 -27.37
C THR A 291 14.95 2.97 -28.06
N MET A 292 13.82 2.72 -28.75
CA MET A 292 12.82 3.76 -28.96
C MET A 292 12.50 4.30 -27.57
N CYS A 293 12.48 5.63 -27.40
CA CYS A 293 11.92 6.26 -26.22
C CYS A 293 10.41 5.97 -26.20
N GLU A 294 10.04 4.74 -25.83
CA GLU A 294 8.65 4.36 -25.58
C GLU A 294 8.21 5.14 -24.34
N GLU A 295 7.02 5.74 -24.40
CA GLU A 295 6.44 6.44 -23.26
C GLU A 295 6.54 5.56 -22.02
N THR A 296 7.19 6.06 -20.97
CA THR A 296 7.26 5.38 -19.67
C THR A 296 5.90 4.81 -19.31
N LYS A 297 5.80 3.48 -19.25
CA LYS A 297 4.63 2.82 -18.68
C LYS A 297 4.64 3.10 -17.18
N TYR A 298 3.97 4.19 -16.80
CA TYR A 298 3.85 4.63 -15.42
C TYR A 298 2.86 3.73 -14.69
N VAL A 299 3.22 3.32 -13.47
CA VAL A 299 2.29 2.61 -12.59
C VAL A 299 1.21 3.59 -12.16
N THR A 300 -0.02 3.34 -12.58
CA THR A 300 -1.19 4.13 -12.16
C THR A 300 -1.73 3.51 -10.87
N CYS A 301 -1.63 4.24 -9.75
CA CYS A 301 -2.10 3.77 -8.44
C CYS A 301 -3.26 4.62 -7.92
N SER A 302 -4.29 3.96 -7.40
CA SER A 302 -5.50 4.57 -6.83
C SER A 302 -5.77 3.94 -5.45
N PRO A 303 -6.16 4.74 -4.41
CA PRO A 303 -6.28 6.19 -4.38
C PRO A 303 -4.93 6.92 -4.24
N VAL A 304 -4.84 8.15 -4.77
CA VAL A 304 -3.63 8.97 -4.69
C VAL A 304 -3.40 9.47 -3.25
N PRO A 305 -2.17 9.41 -2.72
CA PRO A 305 -1.85 9.98 -1.41
C PRO A 305 -2.19 11.47 -1.33
N ASP A 306 -2.91 11.89 -0.28
CA ASP A 306 -3.34 13.26 -0.03
C ASP A 306 -2.45 13.94 1.04
N ALA A 307 -2.58 15.25 1.23
CA ALA A 307 -1.86 16.02 2.25
C ALA A 307 -2.09 15.51 3.69
N PHE A 308 -3.22 14.83 3.93
CA PHE A 308 -3.54 14.20 5.21
C PHE A 308 -2.92 12.80 5.39
N ASN A 309 -2.45 12.17 4.31
CA ASN A 309 -1.76 10.89 4.32
C ASN A 309 -0.47 10.96 3.47
N PRO A 310 0.54 11.76 3.92
CA PRO A 310 1.80 11.91 3.20
C PRO A 310 2.61 10.60 3.21
N CYS A 311 3.51 10.44 2.25
CA CYS A 311 4.31 9.22 2.15
C CYS A 311 5.50 9.18 3.12
N GLU A 312 6.26 10.26 3.23
CA GLU A 312 7.56 10.26 3.91
C GLU A 312 7.45 10.68 5.39
N ASP A 313 6.92 11.87 5.66
CA ASP A 313 6.87 12.46 6.99
C ASP A 313 5.54 13.19 7.24
N ILE A 314 5.02 13.12 8.48
CA ILE A 314 3.84 13.88 8.92
C ILE A 314 4.16 15.38 8.91
N THR A 315 5.34 15.75 9.39
CA THR A 315 5.89 17.11 9.30
C THR A 315 6.98 17.13 8.23
N GLY A 316 6.57 17.29 6.96
CA GLY A 316 7.40 17.10 5.77
C GLY A 316 8.73 17.88 5.67
N TYR A 317 9.02 18.83 6.58
CA TYR A 317 10.26 19.60 6.58
C TYR A 317 10.93 19.59 7.95
N SER A 318 12.26 19.40 7.98
CA SER A 318 13.06 19.41 9.21
C SER A 318 12.89 20.68 10.04
N PHE A 319 12.70 21.85 9.42
CA PHE A 319 12.45 23.10 10.14
C PHE A 319 11.08 23.11 10.85
N LEU A 320 10.04 22.55 10.22
CA LEU A 320 8.72 22.42 10.84
C LEU A 320 8.79 21.47 12.04
N ARG A 321 9.52 20.37 11.93
CA ARG A 321 9.72 19.40 13.02
C ARG A 321 10.35 20.05 14.27
N VAL A 322 11.43 20.82 14.08
CA VAL A 322 12.07 21.57 15.19
C VAL A 322 11.11 22.61 15.77
N SER A 323 10.37 23.30 14.90
CA SER A 323 9.40 24.32 15.32
C SER A 323 8.24 23.72 16.12
N VAL A 324 7.69 22.56 15.72
CA VAL A 324 6.60 21.88 16.42
C VAL A 324 7.04 21.40 17.81
N TRP A 325 8.24 20.84 17.94
CA TRP A 325 8.80 20.48 19.23
C TRP A 325 8.99 21.69 20.15
N PHE A 326 9.51 22.78 19.60
CA PHE A 326 9.70 24.02 20.36
C PHE A 326 8.38 24.63 20.81
N ILE A 327 7.43 24.82 19.89
CA ILE A 327 6.12 25.41 20.16
C ILE A 327 5.34 24.54 21.16
N SER A 328 5.32 23.23 20.98
CA SER A 328 4.58 22.33 21.87
C SER A 328 5.12 22.35 23.30
N LEU A 329 6.45 22.32 23.50
CA LEU A 329 7.06 22.39 24.82
C LEU A 329 6.78 23.74 25.51
N VAL A 330 6.95 24.86 24.80
CA VAL A 330 6.66 26.20 25.33
C VAL A 330 5.18 26.32 25.69
N THR A 331 4.28 25.80 24.86
CA THR A 331 2.83 25.82 25.10
C THR A 331 2.45 25.02 26.35
N VAL A 332 2.99 23.82 26.52
CA VAL A 332 2.72 22.98 27.69
C VAL A 332 3.30 23.60 28.97
N LEU A 333 4.57 24.01 28.96
CA LEU A 333 5.23 24.60 30.13
C LEU A 333 4.57 25.93 30.53
N GLY A 334 4.27 26.79 29.55
CA GLY A 334 3.65 28.09 29.78
C GLY A 334 2.25 27.96 30.39
N ASN A 335 1.40 27.12 29.80
CA ASN A 335 0.04 26.95 30.30
C ASN A 335 -0.01 26.17 31.63
N LEU A 336 0.89 25.19 31.83
CA LEU A 336 1.03 24.51 33.12
C LEU A 336 1.46 25.48 34.22
N PHE A 337 2.40 26.38 33.93
CA PHE A 337 2.83 27.42 34.87
C PHE A 337 1.70 28.39 35.21
N VAL A 338 0.91 28.83 34.22
CA VAL A 338 -0.28 29.67 34.44
C VAL A 338 -1.29 28.95 35.34
N LEU A 339 -1.61 27.69 35.06
CA LEU A 339 -2.52 26.90 35.89
C LEU A 339 -1.99 26.73 37.31
N LEU A 340 -0.69 26.42 37.48
CA LEU A 340 -0.05 26.26 38.78
C LEU A 340 -0.15 27.53 39.61
N ILE A 341 0.17 28.70 39.03
CA ILE A 341 0.07 29.98 39.72
C ILE A 341 -1.38 30.24 40.14
N LEU A 342 -2.35 30.03 39.23
CA LEU A 342 -3.76 30.32 39.49
C LEU A 342 -4.35 29.39 40.56
N PHE A 343 -3.95 28.12 40.59
CA PHE A 343 -4.38 27.17 41.63
C PHE A 343 -3.67 27.36 42.97
N THR A 344 -2.40 27.76 42.98
CA THR A 344 -1.63 28.00 44.21
C THR A 344 -1.93 29.39 44.82
N SER A 345 -2.57 30.27 44.06
CA SER A 345 -2.94 31.62 44.50
C SER A 345 -3.99 31.57 45.63
N HIS A 346 -3.65 32.05 46.83
CA HIS A 346 -4.61 32.22 47.94
C HIS A 346 -5.61 33.37 47.74
N TYR A 347 -5.58 34.04 46.58
CA TYR A 347 -6.49 35.14 46.26
C TYR A 347 -7.84 34.63 45.78
N LYS A 348 -8.93 35.36 46.06
CA LYS A 348 -10.29 35.00 45.61
C LYS A 348 -10.35 34.83 44.07
N LEU A 349 -11.01 33.76 43.60
CA LEU A 349 -11.27 33.50 42.19
C LEU A 349 -12.21 34.57 41.61
N SER A 350 -11.64 35.52 40.86
CA SER A 350 -12.42 36.45 40.05
C SER A 350 -12.91 35.78 38.77
N VAL A 351 -13.97 36.34 38.17
CA VAL A 351 -14.55 35.83 36.92
C VAL A 351 -13.50 35.73 35.81
N SER A 352 -12.72 36.79 35.59
CA SER A 352 -11.69 36.78 34.54
C SER A 352 -10.55 35.79 34.83
N ARG A 353 -10.20 35.53 36.11
CA ARG A 353 -9.20 34.48 36.47
C ARG A 353 -9.73 33.08 36.21
N PHE A 354 -11.01 32.84 36.49
CA PHE A 354 -11.67 31.58 36.18
C PHE A 354 -11.69 31.32 34.66
N LEU A 355 -12.00 32.34 33.85
CA LEU A 355 -11.96 32.20 32.38
C LEU A 355 -10.54 31.99 31.86
N MET A 356 -9.53 32.66 32.43
CA MET A 356 -8.11 32.41 32.10
C MET A 356 -7.68 30.97 32.43
N CYS A 357 -8.18 30.37 33.51
CA CYS A 357 -7.93 28.94 33.79
C CYS A 357 -8.50 28.02 32.70
N ASN A 358 -9.72 28.29 32.22
CA ASN A 358 -10.34 27.48 31.18
C ASN A 358 -9.57 27.58 29.86
N LEU A 359 -9.10 28.78 29.51
CA LEU A 359 -8.29 29.00 28.31
C LEU A 359 -6.93 28.30 28.43
N ALA A 360 -6.24 28.45 29.57
CA ALA A 360 -4.97 27.76 29.81
C ALA A 360 -5.11 26.23 29.80
N PHE A 361 -6.24 25.69 30.26
CA PHE A 361 -6.52 24.25 30.16
C PHE A 361 -6.70 23.80 28.70
N ALA A 362 -7.46 24.54 27.90
CA ALA A 362 -7.64 24.24 26.49
C ALA A 362 -6.31 24.30 25.72
N ASP A 363 -5.51 25.34 25.95
CA ASP A 363 -4.18 25.47 25.32
C ASP A 363 -3.19 24.39 25.79
N LEU A 364 -3.30 23.93 27.05
CA LEU A 364 -2.55 22.75 27.53
C LEU A 364 -2.93 21.48 26.76
N CYS A 365 -4.23 21.24 26.54
CA CYS A 365 -4.70 20.12 25.73
C CYS A 365 -4.20 20.18 24.28
N MET A 366 -4.19 21.38 23.66
CA MET A 366 -3.57 21.58 22.35
C MET A 366 -2.08 21.29 22.36
N GLY A 367 -1.36 21.72 23.41
CA GLY A 367 0.06 21.43 23.59
C GLY A 367 0.33 19.92 23.67
N ILE A 368 -0.46 19.18 24.45
CA ILE A 368 -0.37 17.71 24.56
C ILE A 368 -0.64 17.05 23.20
N TYR A 369 -1.66 17.50 22.46
CA TYR A 369 -1.92 17.03 21.09
C TYR A 369 -0.69 17.21 20.18
N LEU A 370 -0.06 18.38 20.18
CA LEU A 370 1.13 18.63 19.37
C LEU A 370 2.31 17.74 19.78
N ILE A 371 2.48 17.44 21.08
CA ILE A 371 3.50 16.48 21.56
C ILE A 371 3.21 15.07 21.04
N ILE A 372 1.95 14.63 21.04
CA ILE A 372 1.57 13.30 20.51
C ILE A 372 1.97 13.21 19.04
N ILE A 373 1.60 14.19 18.21
CA ILE A 373 1.96 14.21 16.79
C ILE A 373 3.46 14.28 16.58
N ALA A 374 4.17 15.12 17.34
CA ALA A 374 5.62 15.25 17.25
C ALA A 374 6.35 13.95 17.65
N SER A 375 5.80 13.21 18.60
CA SER A 375 6.35 11.91 19.03
C SER A 375 6.18 10.84 17.96
N VAL A 376 5.00 10.79 17.33
CA VAL A 376 4.74 9.85 16.21
C VAL A 376 5.63 10.19 15.02
N ASP A 377 5.76 11.46 14.68
CA ASP A 377 6.61 11.93 13.59
C ASP A 377 8.10 11.58 13.81
N LEU A 378 8.60 11.62 15.06
CA LEU A 378 9.94 11.12 15.38
C LEU A 378 10.05 9.60 15.28
N TYR A 379 9.01 8.86 15.68
CA TYR A 379 9.00 7.40 15.68
C TYR A 379 8.96 6.83 14.26
N THR A 380 8.16 7.42 13.37
CA THR A 380 7.93 6.94 12.00
C THR A 380 8.81 7.63 10.97
N ARG A 381 9.95 8.19 11.38
CA ARG A 381 10.81 9.05 10.55
C ARG A 381 11.09 8.41 9.19
N SER A 382 10.83 9.15 8.10
CA SER A 382 11.00 8.74 6.70
C SER A 382 10.22 7.49 6.22
N GLU A 383 9.49 6.82 7.11
CA GLU A 383 8.75 5.59 6.81
C GLU A 383 7.31 5.66 7.31
N TYR A 384 6.71 6.86 7.33
CA TYR A 384 5.34 7.02 7.82
C TYR A 384 4.37 6.09 7.08
N TYR A 385 4.50 5.91 5.76
CA TYR A 385 3.64 5.00 4.99
C TYR A 385 3.58 3.56 5.52
N ASN A 386 4.65 3.03 6.12
CA ASN A 386 4.71 1.67 6.70
C ASN A 386 3.88 1.56 7.99
N TYR A 387 3.81 2.65 8.74
CA TYR A 387 3.14 2.73 10.04
C TYR A 387 1.81 3.48 9.99
N ALA A 388 1.46 4.11 8.86
CA ALA A 388 0.31 4.99 8.71
C ALA A 388 -0.99 4.26 9.05
N ILE A 389 -1.16 3.05 8.51
CA ILE A 389 -2.37 2.24 8.73
C ILE A 389 -2.49 1.84 10.20
N ASP A 390 -1.40 1.42 10.83
CA ASP A 390 -1.41 1.04 12.24
C ASP A 390 -1.61 2.24 13.17
N TRP A 391 -1.03 3.41 12.85
CA TRP A 391 -1.25 4.66 13.57
C TRP A 391 -2.71 5.11 13.46
N GLN A 392 -3.26 5.16 12.25
CA GLN A 392 -4.65 5.55 12.01
C GLN A 392 -5.58 4.65 12.81
N MET A 393 -5.43 3.33 12.71
CA MET A 393 -6.27 2.36 13.44
C MET A 393 -6.00 2.32 14.96
N SER A 394 -4.95 2.97 15.46
CA SER A 394 -4.60 2.95 16.88
C SER A 394 -5.51 3.87 17.70
N PRO A 395 -5.68 3.58 19.01
CA PRO A 395 -6.34 4.51 19.93
C PRO A 395 -5.62 5.87 20.04
N GLY A 396 -4.32 5.92 19.71
CA GLY A 396 -3.53 7.15 19.74
C GLY A 396 -4.02 8.20 18.76
N CYS A 397 -4.38 7.79 17.54
CA CYS A 397 -4.97 8.68 16.54
C CYS A 397 -6.34 9.20 16.99
N SER A 398 -7.19 8.33 17.54
CA SER A 398 -8.50 8.71 18.07
C SER A 398 -8.39 9.69 19.25
N LEU A 399 -7.44 9.48 20.16
CA LEU A 399 -7.16 10.40 21.28
C LEU A 399 -6.64 11.75 20.78
N ALA A 400 -5.71 11.75 19.81
CA ALA A 400 -5.18 12.97 19.22
C ALA A 400 -6.29 13.78 18.51
N GLY A 401 -7.15 13.10 17.74
CA GLY A 401 -8.33 13.68 17.08
C GLY A 401 -9.32 14.28 18.08
N PHE A 402 -9.63 13.56 19.15
CA PHE A 402 -10.48 14.07 20.23
C PHE A 402 -9.88 15.32 20.87
N LEU A 403 -8.59 15.28 21.26
CA LEU A 403 -7.91 16.39 21.92
C LEU A 403 -7.86 17.65 21.06
N THR A 404 -7.57 17.53 19.76
CA THR A 404 -7.48 18.70 18.87
C THR A 404 -8.84 19.39 18.67
N VAL A 405 -9.91 18.62 18.44
CA VAL A 405 -11.26 19.18 18.30
C VAL A 405 -11.76 19.77 19.62
N PHE A 406 -11.65 19.00 20.70
CA PHE A 406 -12.11 19.45 22.02
C PHE A 406 -11.40 20.75 22.45
N ALA A 407 -10.08 20.81 22.29
CA ALA A 407 -9.30 21.94 22.76
C ALA A 407 -9.44 23.18 21.88
N SER A 408 -9.51 23.03 20.56
CA SER A 408 -9.75 24.16 19.66
C SER A 408 -11.14 24.80 19.87
N GLU A 409 -12.19 23.98 19.98
CA GLU A 409 -13.55 24.46 20.23
C GLU A 409 -13.67 25.10 21.63
N LEU A 410 -13.06 24.49 22.66
CA LEU A 410 -13.07 25.04 24.01
C LEU A 410 -12.32 26.38 24.09
N SER A 411 -11.18 26.53 23.40
CA SER A 411 -10.45 27.81 23.34
C SER A 411 -11.28 28.89 22.65
N VAL A 412 -11.90 28.59 21.50
CA VAL A 412 -12.77 29.55 20.79
C VAL A 412 -13.95 29.96 21.68
N TYR A 413 -14.65 29.00 22.27
CA TYR A 413 -15.77 29.28 23.18
C TYR A 413 -15.33 30.13 24.37
N THR A 414 -14.22 29.77 25.02
CA THR A 414 -13.70 30.51 26.17
C THR A 414 -13.30 31.95 25.79
N LEU A 415 -12.64 32.14 24.65
CA LEU A 415 -12.32 33.47 24.14
C LEU A 415 -13.58 34.30 23.91
N THR A 416 -14.63 33.73 23.33
CA THR A 416 -15.91 34.46 23.16
C THR A 416 -16.50 34.88 24.51
N VAL A 417 -16.50 34.01 25.52
CA VAL A 417 -17.00 34.36 26.87
C VAL A 417 -16.14 35.44 27.53
N ILE A 418 -14.82 35.40 27.35
CA ILE A 418 -13.91 36.46 27.80
C ILE A 418 -14.28 37.79 27.13
N THR A 419 -14.51 37.81 25.82
CA THR A 419 -14.87 39.06 25.12
C THR A 419 -16.20 39.63 25.62
N VAL A 420 -17.22 38.79 25.85
CA VAL A 420 -18.52 39.20 26.38
C VAL A 420 -18.39 39.70 27.82
N GLU A 421 -17.60 39.03 28.66
CA GLU A 421 -17.33 39.49 30.03
C GLU A 421 -16.66 40.85 30.05
N ARG A 422 -15.66 41.07 29.18
CA ARG A 422 -14.97 42.37 29.06
C ARG A 422 -15.89 43.46 28.58
N TRP A 423 -16.69 43.20 27.56
CA TRP A 423 -17.67 44.16 27.07
C TRP A 423 -18.71 44.54 28.13
N TYR A 424 -19.23 43.55 28.86
CA TYR A 424 -20.20 43.76 29.91
C TYR A 424 -19.62 44.55 31.08
N THR A 425 -18.41 44.22 31.54
CA THR A 425 -17.76 44.92 32.66
C THR A 425 -17.43 46.37 32.32
N ILE A 426 -17.05 46.68 31.08
CA ILE A 426 -16.80 48.06 30.62
C ILE A 426 -18.10 48.86 30.55
N THR A 427 -19.14 48.29 29.92
CA THR A 427 -20.40 49.01 29.68
C THR A 427 -21.17 49.27 30.98
N PHE A 428 -21.14 48.33 31.92
CA PHE A 428 -21.88 48.42 33.19
C PHE A 428 -21.00 48.78 34.39
N ALA A 429 -19.81 49.35 34.16
CA ALA A 429 -18.83 49.67 35.20
C ALA A 429 -19.41 50.53 36.36
N MET A 430 -20.39 51.40 36.08
CA MET A 430 -20.98 52.32 37.08
C MET A 430 -22.25 51.80 37.78
N ARG A 431 -22.77 50.61 37.43
CA ARG A 431 -23.92 49.99 38.14
C ARG A 431 -23.44 48.82 39.01
N LEU A 432 -23.24 49.08 40.31
CA LEU A 432 -22.79 48.08 41.28
C LEU A 432 -23.74 46.87 41.43
N ASP A 433 -25.04 47.05 41.15
CA ASP A 433 -26.06 46.00 41.30
C ASP A 433 -26.09 45.00 40.12
N CYS A 434 -25.46 45.32 38.99
CA CYS A 434 -25.46 44.51 37.77
C CYS A 434 -24.20 43.63 37.63
N ARG A 435 -23.44 43.34 38.68
CA ARG A 435 -22.18 42.58 38.54
C ARG A 435 -22.42 41.11 38.18
N LEU A 436 -21.76 40.65 37.12
CA LEU A 436 -21.68 39.23 36.75
C LEU A 436 -21.10 38.43 37.92
N ARG A 437 -21.89 37.49 38.45
CA ARG A 437 -21.44 36.56 39.49
C ARG A 437 -20.75 35.36 38.86
N LEU A 438 -19.74 34.82 39.55
CA LEU A 438 -18.99 33.62 39.15
C LEU A 438 -19.91 32.42 38.85
N LEU A 439 -21.02 32.28 39.59
CA LEU A 439 -22.00 31.20 39.37
C LEU A 439 -22.61 31.22 37.96
N HIS A 440 -23.00 32.39 37.45
CA HIS A 440 -23.58 32.48 36.11
C HIS A 440 -22.56 32.12 35.03
N VAL A 441 -21.34 32.63 35.17
CA VAL A 441 -20.26 32.33 34.22
C VAL A 441 -19.84 30.86 34.29
N SER A 442 -19.84 30.26 35.47
CA SER A 442 -19.58 28.83 35.64
C SER A 442 -20.64 27.98 34.93
N PHE A 443 -21.93 28.32 35.02
CA PHE A 443 -23.00 27.64 34.27
C PHE A 443 -22.84 27.78 32.76
N VAL A 444 -22.51 28.99 32.27
CA VAL A 444 -22.25 29.24 30.84
C VAL A 444 -21.04 28.43 30.36
N MET A 445 -19.97 28.36 31.15
CA MET A 445 -18.80 27.55 30.84
C MET A 445 -19.13 26.06 30.85
N LEU A 446 -19.87 25.56 31.83
CA LEU A 446 -20.30 24.17 31.89
C LEU A 446 -21.08 23.76 30.62
N GLY A 447 -21.98 24.62 30.14
CA GLY A 447 -22.67 24.41 28.87
C GLY A 447 -21.71 24.31 27.68
N GLY A 448 -20.72 25.20 27.60
CA GLY A 448 -19.67 25.16 26.57
C GLY A 448 -18.82 23.90 26.62
N TRP A 449 -18.43 23.46 27.82
CA TRP A 449 -17.70 22.22 28.02
C TRP A 449 -18.47 21.00 27.53
N ILE A 450 -19.75 20.89 27.89
CA ILE A 450 -20.63 19.80 27.43
C ILE A 450 -20.74 19.84 25.90
N PHE A 451 -20.92 21.01 25.31
CA PHE A 451 -21.00 21.18 23.86
C PHE A 451 -19.70 20.74 23.15
N CYS A 452 -18.54 21.24 23.57
CA CYS A 452 -17.25 20.89 22.97
C CYS A 452 -16.94 19.39 23.13
N PHE A 453 -17.28 18.82 24.29
CA PHE A 453 -17.12 17.40 24.55
C PHE A 453 -18.00 16.55 23.62
N LEU A 454 -19.26 16.93 23.44
CA LEU A 454 -20.17 16.24 22.51
C LEU A 454 -19.66 16.32 21.07
N LEU A 455 -19.20 17.50 20.61
CA LEU A 455 -18.63 17.65 19.27
C LEU A 455 -17.41 16.76 19.05
N ALA A 456 -16.48 16.70 20.01
CA ALA A 456 -15.29 15.86 19.92
C ALA A 456 -15.59 14.35 20.00
N LEU A 457 -16.74 13.96 20.59
CA LEU A 457 -17.20 12.57 20.63
C LEU A 457 -17.84 12.11 19.30
N LEU A 458 -18.42 13.00 18.49
CA LEU A 458 -19.16 12.61 17.27
C LEU A 458 -18.35 11.69 16.34
N PRO A 459 -17.06 11.98 16.01
CA PRO A 459 -16.28 11.11 15.14
C PRO A 459 -15.89 9.77 15.78
N LEU A 460 -15.98 9.62 17.11
CA LEU A 460 -15.75 8.35 17.80
C LEU A 460 -16.97 7.44 17.78
N VAL A 461 -18.17 8.00 17.61
CA VAL A 461 -19.44 7.26 17.52
C VAL A 461 -19.78 6.92 16.05
N GLY A 462 -18.88 7.23 15.11
CA GLY A 462 -19.04 6.94 13.69
C GLY A 462 -19.78 8.02 12.89
N ILE A 463 -20.03 9.19 13.49
CA ILE A 463 -20.53 10.38 12.78
C ILE A 463 -19.31 11.19 12.37
N SER A 464 -18.84 10.99 11.12
CA SER A 464 -17.50 11.39 10.65
C SER A 464 -16.38 10.49 11.20
N SER A 465 -15.14 10.72 10.77
CA SER A 465 -13.98 9.91 11.17
C SER A 465 -12.73 10.77 11.36
N TYR A 466 -11.98 10.50 12.44
CA TYR A 466 -10.59 10.99 12.60
C TYR A 466 -9.61 10.24 11.69
N GLN A 467 -9.99 9.04 11.27
CA GLN A 467 -9.28 8.15 10.37
C GLN A 467 -9.93 8.28 9.01
N LYS A 468 -9.64 9.36 8.28
CA LYS A 468 -10.09 9.44 6.88
C LYS A 468 -9.20 8.48 6.09
N VAL A 469 -9.74 7.30 5.77
CA VAL A 469 -9.11 6.34 4.87
C VAL A 469 -9.54 6.62 3.45
#